data_AF-A0A7X6SPD5-F1
#
_entry.id   AF-A0A7X6SPD5-F1
#
_cell.length_a   1.000
_cell.length_b   1.000
_cell.length_c   1.000
_cell.angle_alpha   90.00
_cell.angle_beta   90.00
_cell.angle_gamma   90.00
#
_symmetry.space_group_name_H-M   'P 1'
#
loop_
_entity.id
_entity.type
_entity.pdbx_description
1 polymer ?
#
loop_
_entity_poly.entity_id
_entity_poly.type
_entity_poly.pdbx_seq_one_letter_code
_entity_poly.pdbx_strand_id
1 'polypeptide(L)'
;MKGGGDNGIGRPVIEQDEIKNRIFDRRLYGRLLHYLKPYIAGVIGSFLIVMVVSLAELVQPLIQRRAIDDYIVSDKNIAVFQDETTANSFLNKYSYLNLNRLTYEGRYFVILNSADLNKINQQDILEFKNKGIIGEEKVFLIVDKPENIQILNKYLTEDQNPQGGKEGFKGWFRVGDGQIAISREQLNKVPKSERFQLRNEAANKLIWLALAFLIISIIRFIAGYFQVIITTIFSQKAMNDLRHDAFAHLQKMPVKFFDVNPVGRLVTRVTNDIRAIDEMLSSGVITIIQDIIMIIAIVVL
;
A
#
# COMPACT_ATOMS: atom_id res chain seq x y z
N MET A 1 69.74 -32.10 -45.37
CA MET A 1 69.34 -30.84 -46.02
C MET A 1 68.38 -30.14 -45.05
N LYS A 2 68.87 -29.16 -44.28
CA LYS A 2 68.55 -27.72 -44.37
C LYS A 2 67.07 -27.42 -44.62
N GLY A 3 66.49 -26.69 -43.68
CA GLY A 3 65.06 -26.35 -43.61
C GLY A 3 64.62 -25.18 -44.48
N GLY A 4 63.36 -24.83 -44.30
CA GLY A 4 62.67 -23.68 -44.85
C GLY A 4 61.28 -23.62 -44.24
N GLY A 5 61.05 -22.63 -43.36
CA GLY A 5 59.77 -22.41 -42.70
C GLY A 5 58.75 -21.78 -43.64
N ASP A 6 57.50 -22.22 -43.52
CA ASP A 6 56.35 -21.49 -44.04
C ASP A 6 55.54 -20.97 -42.84
N ASN A 7 55.61 -19.65 -42.67
CA ASN A 7 54.88 -18.90 -41.64
C ASN A 7 53.43 -18.71 -42.11
N GLY A 8 52.60 -19.73 -41.91
CA GLY A 8 51.15 -19.58 -41.95
C GLY A 8 50.68 -18.82 -40.72
N ILE A 9 50.58 -17.49 -40.82
CA ILE A 9 49.95 -16.63 -39.81
C ILE A 9 48.48 -17.08 -39.67
N GLY A 10 48.20 -17.86 -38.63
CA GLY A 10 46.84 -18.14 -38.20
C GLY A 10 46.14 -16.82 -37.92
N ARG A 11 45.09 -16.51 -38.69
CA ARG A 11 44.15 -15.44 -38.31
C ARG A 11 43.64 -15.77 -36.91
N PRO A 12 43.71 -14.85 -35.94
CA PRO A 12 43.06 -15.09 -34.67
C PRO A 12 41.56 -15.14 -34.97
N VAL A 13 40.98 -16.33 -34.86
CA VAL A 13 39.54 -16.48 -34.75
C VAL A 13 39.18 -15.74 -33.47
N ILE A 14 38.66 -14.52 -33.59
CA ILE A 14 38.20 -13.77 -32.44
C ILE A 14 37.02 -14.56 -31.88
N GLU A 15 37.31 -15.28 -30.80
CA GLU A 15 36.38 -16.14 -30.08
C GLU A 15 35.20 -15.27 -29.64
N GLN A 16 34.00 -15.62 -30.08
CA GLN A 16 32.77 -14.87 -29.79
C GLN A 16 32.52 -14.77 -28.27
N ASP A 17 33.14 -15.64 -27.48
CA ASP A 17 33.05 -15.69 -26.03
C ASP A 17 33.89 -14.62 -25.31
N GLU A 18 35.02 -14.14 -25.85
CA GLU A 18 35.79 -13.04 -25.24
C GLU A 18 35.08 -11.67 -25.39
N ILE A 19 34.26 -11.50 -26.43
CA ILE A 19 33.47 -10.28 -26.65
C ILE A 19 32.29 -10.20 -25.66
N LYS A 20 31.82 -11.34 -25.16
CA LYS A 20 30.72 -11.43 -24.20
C LYS A 20 31.09 -10.89 -22.81
N ASN A 21 32.38 -10.79 -22.49
CA ASN A 21 32.85 -10.31 -21.18
C ASN A 21 33.11 -8.78 -21.12
N ARG A 22 32.96 -8.04 -22.23
CA ARG A 22 32.94 -6.56 -22.24
C ARG A 22 31.52 -5.96 -22.10
N ILE A 23 30.53 -6.77 -21.74
CA ILE A 23 29.10 -6.38 -21.73
C ILE A 23 28.75 -5.37 -20.61
N PHE A 24 29.68 -5.11 -19.66
CA PHE A 24 29.55 -4.03 -18.67
C PHE A 24 30.77 -3.11 -18.64
N ASP A 25 31.11 -2.48 -19.78
CA ASP A 25 32.08 -1.39 -19.75
C ASP A 25 31.45 -0.16 -19.05
N ARG A 26 31.68 -0.03 -17.74
CA ARG A 26 31.18 1.08 -16.90
C ARG A 26 31.45 2.45 -17.51
N ARG A 27 32.51 2.60 -18.32
CA ARG A 27 32.83 3.85 -19.02
C ARG A 27 31.86 4.16 -20.15
N LEU A 28 31.39 3.14 -20.87
CA LEU A 28 30.40 3.28 -21.94
C LEU A 28 29.06 3.75 -21.35
N TYR A 29 28.59 3.08 -20.31
CA TYR A 29 27.37 3.48 -19.58
C TYR A 29 27.48 4.90 -19.00
N GLY A 30 28.64 5.29 -18.45
CA GLY A 30 28.86 6.64 -17.96
C GLY A 30 28.77 7.72 -19.04
N ARG A 31 29.35 7.48 -20.23
CA ARG A 31 29.24 8.39 -21.39
C ARG A 31 27.82 8.47 -21.92
N LEU A 32 27.13 7.34 -21.93
CA LEU A 32 25.75 7.23 -22.36
C LEU A 32 24.81 8.01 -21.42
N LEU A 33 24.98 7.85 -20.11
CA LEU A 33 24.26 8.64 -19.10
C LEU A 33 24.54 10.14 -19.24
N HIS A 34 25.76 10.52 -19.59
CA HIS A 34 26.10 11.92 -19.86
C HIS A 34 25.34 12.47 -21.08
N TYR A 35 25.20 11.68 -22.15
CA TYR A 35 24.41 12.05 -23.32
C TYR A 35 22.90 12.16 -23.00
N LEU A 36 22.42 11.33 -22.08
CA LEU A 36 21.03 11.34 -21.60
C LEU A 36 20.74 12.46 -20.60
N LYS A 37 21.75 13.16 -20.07
CA LYS A 37 21.64 14.25 -19.07
C LYS A 37 20.52 15.28 -19.36
N PRO A 38 20.30 15.79 -20.58
CA PRO A 38 19.20 16.73 -20.85
C PRO A 38 17.80 16.10 -20.72
N TYR A 39 17.70 14.77 -20.88
CA TYR A 39 16.44 14.01 -20.80
C TYR A 39 16.16 13.46 -19.40
N ILE A 40 17.21 13.25 -18.61
CA ILE A 40 17.13 12.70 -17.24
C ILE A 40 16.25 13.56 -16.32
N ALA A 41 16.18 14.88 -16.49
CA ALA A 41 15.32 15.73 -15.65
C ALA A 41 13.83 15.36 -15.79
N GLY A 42 13.36 15.09 -17.01
CA GLY A 42 11.98 14.67 -17.26
C GLY A 42 11.68 13.27 -16.71
N VAL A 43 12.66 12.36 -16.84
CA VAL A 43 12.57 10.99 -16.30
C VAL A 43 12.61 10.98 -14.76
N ILE A 44 13.44 11.81 -14.14
CA ILE A 44 13.45 11.97 -12.67
C ILE A 44 12.13 12.60 -12.21
N GLY A 45 11.61 13.60 -12.94
CA GLY A 45 10.31 14.19 -12.64
C GLY A 45 9.19 13.16 -12.70
N SER A 46 9.17 12.30 -13.71
CA SER A 46 8.19 11.23 -13.85
C SER A 46 8.35 10.18 -12.74
N PHE A 47 9.58 9.84 -12.36
CA PHE A 47 9.89 8.97 -11.22
C PHE A 47 9.36 9.56 -9.89
N LEU A 48 9.53 10.86 -9.64
CA LEU A 48 9.01 11.51 -8.43
C LEU A 48 7.48 11.47 -8.39
N ILE A 49 6.82 11.63 -9.54
CA ILE A 49 5.37 11.47 -9.65
C ILE A 49 4.97 10.03 -9.26
N VAL A 50 5.64 9.00 -9.82
CA VAL A 50 5.40 7.60 -9.43
C VAL A 50 5.57 7.41 -7.94
N MET A 51 6.67 7.91 -7.37
CA MET A 51 7.00 7.70 -5.97
C MET A 51 5.90 8.26 -5.05
N VAL A 52 5.43 9.49 -5.31
CA VAL A 52 4.33 10.09 -4.55
C VAL A 52 3.05 9.29 -4.70
N VAL A 53 2.75 8.83 -5.92
CA VAL A 53 1.56 8.03 -6.22
C VAL A 53 1.61 6.68 -5.50
N SER A 54 2.73 5.97 -5.56
CA SER A 54 2.94 4.70 -4.88
C SER A 54 2.88 4.80 -3.36
N LEU A 55 3.42 5.88 -2.78
CA LEU A 55 3.23 6.13 -1.35
C LEU A 55 1.75 6.40 -1.01
N ALA A 56 1.02 7.09 -1.88
CA ALA A 56 -0.41 7.31 -1.70
C ALA A 56 -1.24 6.02 -1.84
N GLU A 57 -0.77 5.02 -2.60
CA GLU A 57 -1.43 3.71 -2.72
C GLU A 57 -1.53 3.00 -1.37
N LEU A 58 -0.58 3.19 -0.47
CA LEU A 58 -0.59 2.60 0.88
C LEU A 58 -1.74 3.12 1.75
N VAL A 59 -2.32 4.27 1.41
CA VAL A 59 -3.47 4.82 2.12
C VAL A 59 -4.74 4.05 1.78
N GLN A 60 -4.84 3.44 0.59
CA GLN A 60 -6.02 2.68 0.17
C GLN A 60 -6.39 1.51 1.09
N PRO A 61 -5.48 0.58 1.44
CA PRO A 61 -5.80 -0.51 2.35
C PRO A 61 -6.18 0.00 3.74
N LEU A 62 -5.60 1.12 4.20
CA LEU A 62 -5.98 1.75 5.47
C LEU A 62 -7.41 2.28 5.44
N ILE A 63 -7.84 2.91 4.34
CA ILE A 63 -9.22 3.37 4.15
C ILE A 63 -10.18 2.17 4.13
N GLN A 64 -9.85 1.11 3.39
CA GLN A 64 -10.69 -0.08 3.29
C GLN A 64 -10.82 -0.79 4.65
N ARG A 65 -9.71 -0.97 5.35
CA ARG A 65 -9.69 -1.52 6.71
C ARG A 65 -10.59 -0.72 7.63
N ARG A 66 -10.42 0.60 7.66
CA ARG A 66 -11.26 1.47 8.50
C ARG A 66 -12.74 1.41 8.11
N ALA A 67 -13.06 1.36 6.82
CA ALA A 67 -14.44 1.22 6.36
C ALA A 67 -15.09 -0.08 6.84
N ILE A 68 -14.36 -1.20 6.75
CA ILE A 68 -14.85 -2.52 7.16
C ILE A 68 -14.98 -2.61 8.68
N ASP A 69 -13.91 -2.27 9.38
CA ASP A 69 -13.77 -2.48 10.82
C ASP A 69 -14.64 -1.52 11.63
N ASP A 70 -14.68 -0.22 11.29
CA ASP A 70 -15.46 0.77 12.06
C ASP A 70 -16.93 0.84 11.64
N TYR A 71 -17.23 0.70 10.34
CA TYR A 71 -18.52 1.11 9.80
C TYR A 71 -19.37 -0.01 9.21
N ILE A 72 -18.80 -1.04 8.59
CA ILE A 72 -19.57 -2.13 7.97
C ILE A 72 -19.85 -3.25 8.96
N VAL A 73 -18.79 -3.89 9.46
CA VAL A 73 -18.87 -5.12 10.26
C VAL A 73 -18.87 -4.80 11.76
N SER A 74 -18.22 -3.70 12.19
CA SER A 74 -17.84 -3.44 13.58
C SER A 74 -17.02 -4.59 14.16
N ASP A 75 -15.73 -4.36 14.35
CA ASP A 75 -14.81 -5.34 14.91
C ASP A 75 -14.64 -5.21 16.44
N LYS A 76 -15.50 -4.41 17.08
CA LYS A 76 -15.40 -3.95 18.47
C LYS A 76 -16.07 -4.92 19.44
N ASN A 77 -15.37 -5.23 20.52
CA ASN A 77 -15.88 -5.87 21.71
C ASN A 77 -15.89 -4.84 22.85
N ILE A 78 -16.70 -5.07 23.87
CA ILE A 78 -16.74 -4.24 25.07
C ILE A 78 -16.42 -5.11 26.28
N ALA A 79 -15.46 -4.64 27.08
CA ALA A 79 -15.26 -5.10 28.43
C ALA A 79 -16.09 -4.22 29.38
N VAL A 80 -16.92 -4.84 30.21
CA VAL A 80 -17.73 -4.17 31.24
C VAL A 80 -17.18 -4.53 32.61
N PHE A 81 -16.72 -3.53 33.34
CA PHE A 81 -16.21 -3.68 34.69
C PHE A 81 -17.18 -3.03 35.68
N GLN A 82 -17.51 -3.78 36.74
CA GLN A 82 -18.37 -3.32 37.83
C GLN A 82 -17.60 -2.43 38.81
N ASP A 83 -16.30 -2.72 39.01
CA ASP A 83 -15.45 -2.03 39.97
C ASP A 83 -14.35 -1.21 39.28
N GLU A 84 -14.06 -0.03 39.81
CA GLU A 84 -12.99 0.84 39.32
C GLU A 84 -11.62 0.19 39.46
N THR A 85 -11.40 -0.53 40.56
CA THR A 85 -10.13 -1.20 40.86
C THR A 85 -9.79 -2.25 39.81
N THR A 86 -10.76 -3.07 39.43
CA THR A 86 -10.61 -4.10 38.40
C THR A 86 -10.37 -3.47 37.02
N ALA A 87 -11.09 -2.40 36.68
CA ALA A 87 -10.89 -1.67 35.44
C ALA A 87 -9.48 -1.06 35.36
N ASN A 88 -9.01 -0.41 36.43
CA ASN A 88 -7.67 0.19 36.49
C ASN A 88 -6.58 -0.88 36.47
N SER A 89 -6.79 -2.03 37.13
CA SER A 89 -5.87 -3.18 37.07
C SER A 89 -5.70 -3.69 35.64
N PHE A 90 -6.82 -3.84 34.90
CA PHE A 90 -6.80 -4.22 33.49
C PHE A 90 -6.04 -3.21 32.63
N LEU A 91 -6.35 -1.92 32.77
CA LEU A 91 -5.69 -0.86 31.99
C LEU A 91 -4.19 -0.76 32.30
N ASN A 92 -3.79 -0.90 33.56
CA ASN A 92 -2.38 -0.88 33.94
C ASN A 92 -1.63 -2.09 33.38
N LYS A 93 -2.24 -3.28 33.44
CA LYS A 93 -1.66 -4.52 32.89
C LYS A 93 -1.47 -4.42 31.37
N TYR A 94 -2.38 -3.76 30.65
CA TYR A 94 -2.33 -3.59 29.19
C TYR A 94 -2.10 -2.14 28.76
N SER A 95 -1.28 -1.40 29.51
CA SER A 95 -1.00 0.02 29.23
C SER A 95 -0.42 0.27 27.84
N TYR A 96 0.33 -0.69 27.28
CA TYR A 96 0.87 -0.64 25.92
C TYR A 96 -0.20 -0.58 24.81
N LEU A 97 -1.47 -0.87 25.11
CA LEU A 97 -2.58 -0.76 24.17
C LEU A 97 -3.18 0.66 24.11
N ASN A 98 -2.79 1.58 25.01
CA ASN A 98 -3.33 2.95 25.09
C ASN A 98 -4.87 3.00 25.10
N LEU A 99 -5.49 2.08 25.86
CA LEU A 99 -6.94 1.98 25.95
C LEU A 99 -7.52 3.07 26.86
N ASN A 100 -8.65 3.63 26.44
CA ASN A 100 -9.41 4.60 27.23
C ASN A 100 -10.54 3.90 27.98
N ARG A 101 -10.76 4.28 29.24
CA ARG A 101 -11.99 3.92 29.96
C ARG A 101 -13.08 4.93 29.65
N LEU A 102 -14.29 4.42 29.47
CA LEU A 102 -15.50 5.20 29.49
C LEU A 102 -16.27 4.86 30.77
N THR A 103 -17.02 5.84 31.30
CA THR A 103 -17.78 5.66 32.55
C THR A 103 -19.22 6.08 32.33
N TYR A 104 -20.15 5.22 32.75
CA TYR A 104 -21.57 5.50 32.72
C TYR A 104 -22.26 4.77 33.89
N GLU A 105 -23.09 5.48 34.64
CA GLU A 105 -23.86 4.95 35.80
C GLU A 105 -23.04 4.06 36.76
N GLY A 106 -21.83 4.49 37.12
CA GLY A 106 -20.98 3.79 38.08
C GLY A 106 -20.26 2.55 37.52
N ARG A 107 -20.37 2.28 36.22
CA ARG A 107 -19.67 1.19 35.51
C ARG A 107 -18.55 1.74 34.65
N TYR A 108 -17.57 0.88 34.39
CA TYR A 108 -16.41 1.20 33.56
C TYR A 108 -16.41 0.32 32.32
N PHE A 109 -16.34 0.96 31.15
CA PHE A 109 -16.35 0.31 29.87
C PHE A 109 -15.01 0.50 29.17
N VAL A 110 -14.52 -0.55 28.54
CA VAL A 110 -13.33 -0.48 27.68
C VAL A 110 -13.70 -1.09 26.34
N ILE A 111 -13.53 -0.30 25.27
CA ILE A 111 -13.74 -0.75 23.90
C ILE A 111 -12.46 -1.41 23.44
N LEU A 112 -12.57 -2.63 22.92
CA LEU A 112 -11.46 -3.45 22.45
C LEU A 112 -11.71 -3.80 20.98
N ASN A 113 -10.82 -3.42 20.08
CA ASN A 113 -10.91 -3.86 18.69
C ASN A 113 -10.32 -5.27 18.55
N SER A 114 -10.51 -5.91 17.40
CA SER A 114 -10.00 -7.28 17.17
C SER A 114 -8.46 -7.32 17.25
N ALA A 115 -7.78 -6.23 16.87
CA ALA A 115 -6.33 -6.10 17.01
C ALA A 115 -5.86 -6.02 18.47
N ASP A 116 -6.64 -5.41 19.36
CA ASP A 116 -6.31 -5.28 20.78
C ASP A 116 -6.45 -6.63 21.47
N LEU A 117 -7.54 -7.36 21.18
CA LEU A 117 -7.76 -8.71 21.68
C LEU A 117 -6.64 -9.66 21.25
N ASN A 118 -6.11 -9.54 20.04
CA ASN A 118 -5.01 -10.38 19.56
C ASN A 118 -3.68 -10.14 20.30
N LYS A 119 -3.51 -8.97 20.94
CA LYS A 119 -2.29 -8.64 21.70
C LYS A 119 -2.40 -9.06 23.17
N ILE A 120 -3.61 -9.29 23.68
CA ILE A 120 -3.86 -9.75 25.05
C ILE A 120 -3.58 -11.26 25.13
N ASN A 121 -3.03 -11.72 26.26
CA ASN A 121 -2.81 -13.14 26.50
C ASN A 121 -4.14 -13.91 26.44
N GLN A 122 -4.17 -15.01 25.68
CA GLN A 122 -5.36 -15.82 25.49
C GLN A 122 -5.96 -16.36 26.80
N GLN A 123 -5.14 -16.69 27.80
CA GLN A 123 -5.62 -17.14 29.12
C GLN A 123 -6.39 -16.04 29.84
N ASP A 124 -5.88 -14.80 29.77
CA ASP A 124 -6.54 -13.65 30.38
C ASP A 124 -7.88 -13.37 29.69
N ILE A 125 -7.95 -13.48 28.36
CA ILE A 125 -9.21 -13.32 27.60
C ILE A 125 -10.23 -14.36 28.05
N LEU A 126 -9.82 -15.62 28.17
CA LEU A 126 -10.70 -16.70 28.64
C LEU A 126 -11.16 -16.46 30.08
N GLU A 127 -10.27 -16.00 30.96
CA GLU A 127 -10.63 -15.62 32.32
C GLU A 127 -11.66 -14.49 32.35
N PHE A 128 -11.44 -13.41 31.58
CA PHE A 128 -12.37 -12.29 31.52
C PHE A 128 -13.71 -12.67 30.89
N LYS A 129 -13.73 -13.55 29.90
CA LYS A 129 -14.97 -14.11 29.33
C LYS A 129 -15.72 -14.98 30.35
N ASN A 130 -15.00 -15.82 31.10
CA ASN A 130 -15.59 -16.66 32.14
C ASN A 130 -16.15 -15.83 33.31
N LYS A 131 -15.50 -14.71 33.64
CA LYS A 131 -15.99 -13.73 34.61
C LYS A 131 -17.12 -12.83 34.08
N GLY A 132 -17.49 -12.95 32.80
CA GLY A 132 -18.52 -12.13 32.17
C GLY A 132 -18.14 -10.66 31.98
N ILE A 133 -16.85 -10.35 31.96
CA ILE A 133 -16.34 -8.99 31.75
C ILE A 133 -16.33 -8.67 30.25
N ILE A 134 -15.75 -9.55 29.42
CA ILE A 134 -15.65 -9.34 27.96
C ILE A 134 -16.68 -10.17 27.22
N GLY A 135 -17.60 -9.49 26.52
CA GLY A 135 -18.58 -10.13 25.66
C GLY A 135 -17.94 -10.94 24.53
N GLU A 136 -18.52 -12.10 24.21
CA GLU A 136 -18.14 -12.85 22.99
C GLU A 136 -18.67 -12.19 21.72
N GLU A 137 -19.74 -11.40 21.85
CA GLU A 137 -20.38 -10.71 20.74
C GLU A 137 -19.65 -9.41 20.37
N LYS A 138 -19.63 -9.14 19.06
CA LYS A 138 -19.23 -7.84 18.54
C LYS A 138 -20.38 -6.85 18.65
N VAL A 139 -20.05 -5.63 19.05
CA VAL A 139 -21.00 -4.55 19.26
C VAL A 139 -20.82 -3.44 18.23
N PHE A 140 -21.92 -2.80 17.86
CA PHE A 140 -21.92 -1.54 17.12
C PHE A 140 -22.02 -0.39 18.11
N LEU A 141 -21.22 0.65 17.87
CA LEU A 141 -21.30 1.91 18.60
C LEU A 141 -22.14 2.89 17.78
N ILE A 142 -23.19 3.41 18.40
CA ILE A 142 -24.16 4.34 17.82
C ILE A 142 -24.13 5.61 18.67
N VAL A 143 -24.30 6.78 18.05
CA VAL A 143 -24.35 8.04 18.80
C VAL A 143 -25.63 8.12 19.61
N ASP A 144 -25.50 8.53 20.87
CA ASP A 144 -26.62 8.75 21.79
C ASP A 144 -27.41 10.00 21.36
N LYS A 145 -28.45 9.74 20.56
CA LYS A 145 -29.38 10.74 20.06
C LYS A 145 -30.79 10.39 20.50
N PRO A 146 -31.65 11.38 20.82
CA PRO A 146 -33.05 11.14 21.16
C PRO A 146 -33.80 10.32 20.10
N GLU A 147 -33.54 10.59 18.82
CA GLU A 147 -34.13 9.85 17.68
C GLU A 147 -33.71 8.37 17.69
N ASN A 148 -32.43 8.10 17.95
CA ASN A 148 -31.90 6.74 17.99
C ASN A 148 -32.49 5.97 19.17
N ILE A 149 -32.59 6.60 20.35
CA ILE A 149 -33.19 6.00 21.55
C ILE A 149 -34.66 5.65 21.29
N GLN A 150 -35.43 6.53 20.64
CA GLN A 150 -36.85 6.28 20.34
C GLN A 150 -37.03 5.04 19.46
N ILE A 151 -36.20 4.91 18.42
CA ILE A 151 -36.19 3.74 17.54
C ILE A 151 -35.80 2.48 18.31
N LEU A 152 -34.76 2.55 19.14
CA LEU A 152 -34.29 1.41 19.92
C LEU A 152 -35.35 0.93 20.92
N ASN A 153 -35.98 1.85 21.66
CA ASN A 153 -37.01 1.53 22.66
C ASN A 153 -38.30 0.94 22.09
N LYS A 154 -38.51 1.04 20.76
CA LYS A 154 -39.64 0.38 20.08
C LYS A 154 -39.47 -1.14 19.97
N TYR A 155 -38.23 -1.63 19.94
CA TYR A 155 -37.92 -3.04 19.67
C TYR A 155 -37.05 -3.71 20.73
N LEU A 156 -36.31 -2.92 21.50
CA LEU A 156 -35.29 -3.37 22.43
C LEU A 156 -35.45 -2.61 23.74
N THR A 157 -35.07 -3.28 24.82
CA THR A 157 -35.03 -2.67 26.15
C THR A 157 -33.63 -2.12 26.43
N GLU A 158 -33.56 -1.01 27.16
CA GLU A 158 -32.30 -0.54 27.72
C GLU A 158 -31.85 -1.51 28.81
N ASP A 159 -30.62 -2.00 28.71
CA ASP A 159 -29.99 -2.84 29.72
C ASP A 159 -29.17 -1.95 30.66
N GLN A 160 -29.71 -1.78 31.87
CA GLN A 160 -29.05 -1.06 32.96
C GLN A 160 -27.94 -1.91 33.61
N ASN A 161 -27.90 -3.22 33.34
CA ASN A 161 -26.90 -4.14 33.86
C ASN A 161 -26.19 -4.98 32.79
N PRO A 162 -25.48 -4.35 31.85
CA PRO A 162 -24.78 -5.07 30.80
C PRO A 162 -23.69 -5.98 31.40
N GLN A 163 -23.67 -7.24 30.95
CA GLN A 163 -22.65 -8.23 31.30
C GLN A 163 -22.15 -8.90 30.03
N GLY A 164 -20.82 -8.96 29.86
CA GLY A 164 -20.15 -9.59 28.73
C GLY A 164 -20.05 -11.12 28.85
N GLY A 165 -21.01 -11.78 29.49
CA GLY A 165 -20.99 -13.24 29.67
C GLY A 165 -21.30 -14.03 28.40
N LYS A 166 -21.33 -15.37 28.54
CA LYS A 166 -21.73 -16.31 27.48
C LYS A 166 -23.15 -16.09 26.95
N GLU A 167 -24.01 -15.42 27.72
CA GLU A 167 -25.38 -15.09 27.32
C GLU A 167 -25.46 -13.87 26.37
N GLY A 168 -24.33 -13.20 26.10
CA GLY A 168 -24.30 -12.01 25.26
C GLY A 168 -24.94 -10.79 25.93
N PHE A 169 -24.93 -9.66 25.22
CA PHE A 169 -25.57 -8.44 25.72
C PHE A 169 -27.07 -8.47 25.44
N LYS A 170 -27.88 -8.18 26.45
CA LYS A 170 -29.33 -8.10 26.33
C LYS A 170 -29.67 -6.65 25.96
N GLY A 171 -30.42 -6.42 24.89
CA GLY A 171 -30.82 -5.07 24.49
C GLY A 171 -29.68 -4.12 24.12
N TRP A 172 -29.84 -2.83 24.43
CA TRP A 172 -28.85 -1.78 24.18
C TRP A 172 -28.45 -1.11 25.49
N PHE A 173 -27.23 -0.58 25.58
CA PHE A 173 -26.75 0.08 26.80
C PHE A 173 -25.83 1.26 26.47
N ARG A 174 -25.76 2.24 27.38
CA ARG A 174 -24.86 3.39 27.23
C ARG A 174 -23.47 3.05 27.73
N VAL A 175 -22.46 3.42 26.95
CA VAL A 175 -21.04 3.18 27.28
C VAL A 175 -20.34 4.44 27.80
N GLY A 176 -21.00 5.60 27.79
CA GLY A 176 -20.41 6.90 28.08
C GLY A 176 -19.96 7.62 26.81
N ASP A 177 -19.48 8.87 26.95
CA ASP A 177 -19.04 9.74 25.84
C ASP A 177 -20.10 9.94 24.73
N GLY A 178 -21.38 9.94 25.12
CA GLY A 178 -22.49 10.09 24.18
C GLY A 178 -22.61 8.93 23.19
N GLN A 179 -22.21 7.71 23.58
CA GLN A 179 -22.30 6.51 22.74
C GLN A 179 -23.16 5.42 23.38
N ILE A 180 -23.89 4.71 22.52
CA ILE A 180 -24.70 3.54 22.80
C ILE A 180 -24.05 2.32 22.16
N ALA A 181 -23.98 1.23 22.90
CA ALA A 181 -23.53 -0.06 22.42
C ALA A 181 -24.72 -0.99 22.17
N ILE A 182 -24.68 -1.71 21.05
CA ILE A 182 -25.68 -2.72 20.70
C ILE A 182 -25.02 -3.91 20.00
N SER A 183 -25.33 -5.14 20.42
CA SER A 183 -24.80 -6.33 19.74
C SER A 183 -25.44 -6.51 18.35
N ARG A 184 -24.74 -7.20 17.44
CA ARG A 184 -25.28 -7.50 16.11
C ARG A 184 -26.60 -8.26 16.19
N GLU A 185 -26.73 -9.18 17.14
CA GLU A 185 -27.94 -9.98 17.33
C GLU A 185 -29.12 -9.10 17.71
N GLN A 186 -28.93 -8.20 18.68
CA GLN A 186 -29.99 -7.27 19.11
C GLN A 186 -30.37 -6.29 17.99
N LEU A 187 -29.37 -5.75 17.28
CA LEU A 187 -29.62 -4.83 16.18
C LEU A 187 -30.45 -5.48 15.06
N ASN A 188 -30.25 -6.78 14.79
CA ASN A 188 -31.01 -7.52 13.78
C ASN A 188 -32.52 -7.64 14.08
N LYS A 189 -32.93 -7.50 15.34
CA LYS A 189 -34.35 -7.48 15.75
C LYS A 189 -35.07 -6.21 15.27
N VAL A 190 -34.32 -5.13 15.04
CA VAL A 190 -34.86 -3.87 14.49
C VAL A 190 -35.10 -4.03 12.97
N PRO A 191 -36.24 -3.56 12.42
CA PRO A 191 -36.50 -3.59 10.99
C PRO A 191 -35.41 -2.90 10.16
N LYS A 192 -35.21 -3.36 8.91
CA LYS A 192 -34.12 -2.86 8.05
C LYS A 192 -34.19 -1.35 7.79
N SER A 193 -35.39 -0.78 7.66
CA SER A 193 -35.60 0.66 7.44
C SER A 193 -35.10 1.50 8.61
N GLU A 194 -35.45 1.12 9.84
CA GLU A 194 -35.08 1.84 11.06
C GLU A 194 -33.62 1.60 11.45
N ARG A 195 -33.07 0.41 11.18
CA ARG A 195 -31.64 0.14 11.30
C ARG A 195 -30.77 1.07 10.45
N PHE A 196 -31.23 1.42 9.25
CA PHE A 196 -30.50 2.34 8.39
C PHE A 196 -30.46 3.75 9.00
N GLN A 197 -31.55 4.19 9.62
CA GLN A 197 -31.61 5.47 10.34
C GLN A 197 -30.66 5.47 11.54
N LEU A 198 -30.67 4.42 12.35
CA LEU A 198 -29.73 4.25 13.47
C LEU A 198 -28.26 4.31 13.04
N ARG A 199 -27.96 3.85 11.82
CA ARG A 199 -26.60 3.82 11.25
C ARG A 199 -26.33 4.96 10.28
N ASN A 200 -27.18 5.98 10.21
CA ASN A 200 -27.05 7.05 9.22
C ASN A 200 -25.71 7.80 9.35
N GLU A 201 -25.22 8.02 10.57
CA GLU A 201 -23.91 8.65 10.77
C GLU A 201 -22.75 7.77 10.30
N ALA A 202 -22.82 6.47 10.59
CA ALA A 202 -21.84 5.51 10.10
C ALA A 202 -21.86 5.44 8.57
N ALA A 203 -23.05 5.48 7.96
CA ALA A 203 -23.23 5.53 6.51
C ALA A 203 -22.63 6.81 5.91
N ASN A 204 -22.86 7.99 6.52
CA ASN A 204 -22.28 9.25 6.08
C ASN A 204 -20.75 9.23 6.13
N LYS A 205 -20.16 8.74 7.24
CA LYS A 205 -18.70 8.59 7.36
C LYS A 205 -18.15 7.61 6.32
N LEU A 206 -18.88 6.52 6.03
CA LEU A 206 -18.51 5.56 4.99
C LEU A 206 -18.56 6.17 3.59
N ILE A 207 -19.53 7.05 3.29
CA ILE A 207 -19.58 7.81 2.03
C ILE A 207 -18.35 8.73 1.90
N TRP A 208 -17.96 9.43 2.97
CA TRP A 208 -16.75 10.25 2.96
C TRP A 208 -15.48 9.42 2.71
N LEU A 209 -15.37 8.24 3.34
CA LEU A 209 -14.26 7.31 3.06
C LEU A 209 -14.29 6.80 1.61
N ALA A 210 -15.46 6.48 1.07
CA ALA A 210 -15.62 6.06 -0.31
C ALA A 210 -15.24 7.18 -1.31
N LEU A 211 -15.63 8.43 -1.02
CA LEU A 211 -15.23 9.60 -1.81
C LEU A 211 -13.72 9.84 -1.74
N ALA A 212 -13.12 9.75 -0.55
CA ALA A 212 -11.67 9.86 -0.40
C ALA A 212 -10.95 8.78 -1.20
N PHE A 213 -11.41 7.52 -1.11
CA PHE A 213 -10.88 6.41 -1.90
C PHE A 213 -10.98 6.67 -3.42
N LEU A 214 -12.12 7.18 -3.88
CA LEU A 214 -12.35 7.51 -5.28
C LEU A 214 -11.44 8.65 -5.76
N ILE A 215 -11.31 9.73 -4.99
CA ILE A 215 -10.42 10.86 -5.31
C ILE A 215 -8.97 10.38 -5.40
N ILE A 216 -8.49 9.61 -4.42
CA ILE A 216 -7.13 9.04 -4.44
C ILE A 216 -6.94 8.15 -5.68
N SER A 217 -7.94 7.33 -6.02
CA SER A 217 -7.88 6.47 -7.20
C SER A 217 -7.83 7.27 -8.52
N ILE A 218 -8.57 8.37 -8.62
CA ILE A 218 -8.54 9.27 -9.79
C ILE A 218 -7.18 9.98 -9.88
N ILE A 219 -6.67 10.52 -8.78
CA ILE A 219 -5.36 11.18 -8.75
C ILE A 219 -4.29 10.19 -9.19
N ARG A 220 -4.31 8.96 -8.66
CA ARG A 220 -3.40 7.88 -9.05
C ARG A 220 -3.48 7.59 -10.55
N PHE A 221 -4.70 7.44 -11.08
CA PHE A 221 -4.90 7.18 -12.51
C PHE A 221 -4.33 8.31 -13.38
N ILE A 222 -4.66 9.56 -13.07
CA ILE A 222 -4.19 10.73 -13.81
C ILE A 222 -2.66 10.85 -13.72
N ALA A 223 -2.10 10.74 -12.52
CA ALA A 223 -0.68 10.87 -12.30
C ALA A 223 0.11 9.74 -13.00
N GLY A 224 -0.37 8.50 -12.93
CA GLY A 224 0.20 7.37 -13.66
C GLY A 224 0.15 7.56 -15.18
N TYR A 225 -0.98 8.05 -15.70
CA TYR A 225 -1.12 8.35 -17.13
C TYR A 225 -0.10 9.40 -17.61
N PHE A 226 -0.02 10.55 -16.92
CA PHE A 226 0.94 11.59 -17.27
C PHE A 226 2.39 11.14 -17.10
N GLN A 227 2.66 10.33 -16.08
CA GLN A 227 3.98 9.77 -15.85
C GLN A 227 4.44 8.87 -17.01
N VAL A 228 3.58 7.98 -17.50
CA VAL A 228 3.89 7.14 -18.67
C VAL A 228 4.16 8.01 -19.88
N ILE A 229 3.30 8.99 -20.15
CA ILE A 229 3.47 9.91 -21.29
C ILE A 229 4.78 10.67 -21.22
N ILE A 230 5.08 11.30 -20.08
CA ILE A 230 6.32 12.06 -19.90
C ILE A 230 7.51 11.14 -20.14
N THR A 231 7.55 9.99 -19.48
CA THR A 231 8.65 9.03 -19.62
C THR A 231 8.82 8.60 -21.07
N THR A 232 7.74 8.23 -21.77
CA THR A 232 7.79 7.84 -23.19
C THR A 232 8.30 8.98 -24.07
N ILE A 233 7.82 10.21 -23.90
CA ILE A 233 8.27 11.36 -24.70
C ILE A 233 9.77 11.60 -24.50
N PHE A 234 10.25 11.63 -23.25
CA PHE A 234 11.66 11.88 -22.95
C PHE A 234 12.56 10.75 -23.45
N SER A 235 12.14 9.49 -23.30
CA SER A 235 12.92 8.34 -23.80
C SER A 235 12.96 8.25 -25.31
N GLN A 236 11.84 8.50 -26.01
CA GLN A 236 11.81 8.51 -27.47
C GLN A 236 12.65 9.65 -28.05
N LYS A 237 12.62 10.83 -27.41
CA LYS A 237 13.47 11.96 -27.82
C LYS A 237 14.96 11.64 -27.62
N ALA A 238 15.32 11.07 -26.48
CA ALA A 238 16.67 10.60 -26.21
C ALA A 238 17.14 9.56 -27.24
N MET A 239 16.29 8.59 -27.57
CA MET A 239 16.53 7.56 -28.58
C MET A 239 16.78 8.17 -29.96
N ASN A 240 15.92 9.11 -30.38
CA ASN A 240 16.03 9.78 -31.67
C ASN A 240 17.40 10.48 -31.81
N ASP A 241 17.79 11.23 -30.78
CA ASP A 241 19.05 11.95 -30.78
C ASP A 241 20.25 11.00 -30.76
N LEU A 242 20.19 9.93 -29.98
CA LEU A 242 21.25 8.90 -29.96
C LEU A 242 21.43 8.25 -31.33
N ARG A 243 20.33 7.91 -32.02
CA ARG A 243 20.39 7.34 -33.38
C ARG A 243 20.96 8.34 -34.37
N HIS A 244 20.54 9.60 -34.29
CA HIS A 244 21.02 10.65 -35.18
C HIS A 244 22.54 10.85 -35.03
N ASP A 245 23.02 11.00 -33.81
CA ASP A 245 24.44 11.24 -33.52
C ASP A 245 25.30 10.02 -33.84
N ALA A 246 24.84 8.82 -33.49
CA ALA A 246 25.55 7.59 -33.84
C ALA A 246 25.67 7.42 -35.36
N PHE A 247 24.59 7.69 -36.11
CA PHE A 247 24.59 7.59 -37.55
C PHE A 247 25.45 8.68 -38.22
N ALA A 248 25.39 9.92 -37.73
CA ALA A 248 26.23 11.02 -38.20
C ALA A 248 27.72 10.76 -37.93
N HIS A 249 28.05 10.14 -36.80
CA HIS A 249 29.43 9.76 -36.47
C HIS A 249 29.93 8.64 -37.38
N LEU A 250 29.11 7.61 -37.63
CA LEU A 250 29.45 6.53 -38.55
C LEU A 250 29.74 7.06 -39.96
N GLN A 251 28.92 7.97 -40.49
CA GLN A 251 29.14 8.55 -41.83
C GLN A 251 30.47 9.30 -41.98
N LYS A 252 31.03 9.83 -40.90
CA LYS A 252 32.29 10.59 -40.90
C LYS A 252 33.53 9.70 -40.70
N MET A 253 33.35 8.40 -40.47
CA MET A 253 34.46 7.47 -40.26
C MET A 253 35.27 7.22 -41.54
N PRO A 254 36.60 7.09 -41.45
CA PRO A 254 37.42 6.74 -42.61
C PRO A 254 37.08 5.34 -43.13
N VAL A 255 37.24 5.11 -44.44
CA VAL A 255 36.94 3.83 -45.10
C VAL A 255 37.62 2.64 -44.40
N LYS A 256 38.86 2.82 -43.95
CA LYS A 256 39.64 1.82 -43.18
C LYS A 256 38.91 1.28 -41.94
N PHE A 257 38.03 2.08 -41.31
CA PHE A 257 37.22 1.63 -40.18
C PHE A 257 36.21 0.55 -40.60
N PHE A 258 35.65 0.66 -41.80
CA PHE A 258 34.65 -0.27 -42.35
C PHE A 258 35.29 -1.56 -42.89
N ASP A 259 36.58 -1.53 -43.26
CA ASP A 259 37.33 -2.72 -43.69
C ASP A 259 37.50 -3.74 -42.55
N VAL A 260 37.52 -3.27 -41.29
CA VAL A 260 37.70 -4.10 -40.09
C VAL A 260 36.43 -4.27 -39.24
N ASN A 261 35.37 -3.52 -39.53
CA ASN A 261 34.08 -3.60 -38.84
C ASN A 261 32.95 -3.94 -39.82
N PRO A 262 32.39 -5.15 -39.78
CA PRO A 262 31.31 -5.55 -40.67
C PRO A 262 30.09 -4.62 -40.54
N VAL A 263 29.55 -4.15 -41.68
CA VAL A 263 28.40 -3.23 -41.74
C VAL A 263 27.22 -3.75 -40.93
N GLY A 264 26.91 -5.05 -41.02
CA GLY A 264 25.82 -5.66 -40.24
C GLY A 264 25.97 -5.48 -38.73
N ARG A 265 27.20 -5.54 -38.19
CA ARG A 265 27.48 -5.30 -36.77
C ARG A 265 27.24 -3.83 -36.39
N LEU A 266 27.56 -2.90 -37.29
CA LEU A 266 27.34 -1.47 -37.04
C LEU A 266 25.85 -1.14 -37.01
N VAL A 267 25.08 -1.71 -37.94
CA VAL A 267 23.62 -1.57 -37.98
C VAL A 267 22.99 -2.11 -36.70
N THR A 268 23.35 -3.33 -36.28
CA THR A 268 22.78 -3.91 -35.05
C THR A 268 23.12 -3.10 -33.80
N ARG A 269 24.30 -2.47 -33.72
CA ARG A 269 24.63 -1.58 -32.59
C ARG A 269 23.79 -0.30 -32.59
N VAL A 270 23.59 0.32 -33.75
CA VAL A 270 22.77 1.56 -33.84
C VAL A 270 21.28 1.27 -33.60
N THR A 271 20.79 0.09 -33.95
CA THR A 271 19.39 -0.26 -33.75
C THR A 271 19.13 -0.90 -32.39
N ASN A 272 19.82 -1.99 -32.07
CA ASN A 272 19.49 -2.87 -30.95
C ASN A 272 20.10 -2.38 -29.64
N ASP A 273 21.36 -1.97 -29.63
CA ASP A 273 21.99 -1.49 -28.38
C ASP A 273 21.32 -0.19 -27.92
N ILE A 274 20.99 0.71 -28.86
CA ILE A 274 20.25 1.93 -28.53
C ILE A 274 18.83 1.59 -28.05
N ARG A 275 18.17 0.56 -28.61
CA ARG A 275 16.86 0.09 -28.13
C ARG A 275 16.91 -0.45 -26.71
N ALA A 276 17.93 -1.23 -26.38
CA ALA A 276 18.13 -1.71 -25.00
C ALA A 276 18.25 -0.54 -24.01
N ILE A 277 18.82 0.59 -24.44
CA ILE A 277 18.93 1.82 -23.63
C ILE A 277 17.56 2.47 -23.41
N ASP A 278 16.71 2.54 -24.44
CA ASP A 278 15.34 3.04 -24.32
C ASP A 278 14.51 2.18 -23.37
N GLU A 279 14.60 0.86 -23.48
CA GLU A 279 13.89 -0.05 -22.57
C GLU A 279 14.37 0.11 -21.10
N MET A 280 15.68 0.28 -20.89
CA MET A 280 16.24 0.55 -19.57
C MET A 280 15.78 1.89 -18.98
N LEU A 281 15.70 2.94 -19.80
CA LEU A 281 15.32 4.31 -19.39
C LEU A 281 13.81 4.46 -19.21
N SER A 282 13.02 3.81 -20.07
CA SER A 282 11.56 3.93 -20.11
C SER A 282 10.84 3.12 -19.04
N SER A 283 11.40 1.96 -18.65
CA SER A 283 10.72 1.09 -17.68
C SER A 283 11.69 0.40 -16.73
N GLY A 284 12.79 -0.16 -17.21
CA GLY A 284 13.64 -1.07 -16.42
C GLY A 284 14.10 -0.49 -15.08
N VAL A 285 14.79 0.65 -15.09
CA VAL A 285 15.35 1.25 -13.86
C VAL A 285 14.26 1.85 -12.97
N ILE A 286 13.25 2.48 -13.57
CA ILE A 286 12.16 3.15 -12.84
C ILE A 286 11.36 2.12 -12.04
N THR A 287 10.95 1.03 -12.68
CA THR A 287 10.16 -0.03 -12.03
C THR A 287 10.93 -0.70 -10.91
N ILE A 288 12.22 -1.02 -11.10
CA ILE A 288 13.04 -1.64 -10.04
C ILE A 288 13.12 -0.74 -8.81
N ILE A 289 13.39 0.55 -8.98
CA ILE A 289 13.48 1.49 -7.86
C ILE A 289 12.10 1.64 -7.19
N GLN A 290 11.03 1.72 -7.98
CA GLN A 290 9.65 1.77 -7.48
C GLN A 290 9.33 0.54 -6.63
N ASP A 291 9.64 -0.66 -7.11
CA ASP A 291 9.35 -1.92 -6.42
C ASP A 291 10.11 -2.01 -5.09
N ILE A 292 11.38 -1.62 -5.06
CA ILE A 292 12.19 -1.59 -3.83
C ILE A 292 11.55 -0.64 -2.80
N ILE A 293 11.17 0.56 -3.22
CA ILE A 293 10.53 1.55 -2.33
C ILE A 293 9.19 1.02 -1.85
N MET A 294 8.38 0.44 -2.72
CA MET A 294 7.08 -0.14 -2.39
C MET A 294 7.23 -1.25 -1.35
N ILE A 295 8.18 -2.16 -1.53
CA ILE A 295 8.47 -3.24 -0.57
C ILE A 295 8.85 -2.65 0.79
N ILE A 296 9.77 -1.68 0.83
CA ILE A 296 10.17 -1.03 2.08
C ILE A 296 8.96 -0.39 2.76
N ALA A 297 8.14 0.32 2.00
CA ALA A 297 7.01 1.04 2.54
C ALA A 297 5.90 0.11 3.05
N ILE A 298 5.68 -1.03 2.40
CA ILE A 298 4.77 -2.10 2.89
C ILE A 298 5.31 -2.74 4.17
N VAL A 299 6.63 -3.01 4.26
CA VAL A 299 7.23 -3.65 5.45
C VAL A 299 7.19 -2.74 6.68
N VAL A 300 7.25 -1.42 6.49
CA VAL A 300 7.17 -0.44 7.58
C VAL A 300 5.73 -0.27 8.10
N LEU A 301 4.72 -0.56 7.27
CA LEU A 301 3.29 -0.34 7.55
C LEU A 301 2.64 -1.54 8.25
#